data_AF-A0A257RRR3-F1
#
_entry.id   AF-A0A257RRR3-F1
#
_cell.length_a   1.000
_cell.length_b   1.000
_cell.length_c   1.000
_cell.angle_alpha   90.00
_cell.angle_beta   90.00
_cell.angle_gamma   90.00
#
_symmetry.space_group_name_H-M   'P 1'
#
loop_
_entity.id
_entity.type
_entity.pdbx_description
1 polymer ?
#
loop_
_entity_poly.entity_id
_entity_poly.type
_entity_poly.pdbx_seq_one_letter_code
_entity_poly.pdbx_strand_id
1 'polypeptide(L)'
;MLGFHHLRSRVIATSGREPFPARSAPKRLLDYVMYGVGVLAPLALLPQVIQIYTTKSAAGLSLSTWALLTFFNALWVLYGVVHRDKPIILTNILFTILNATIVVGVLLY
;
A
#
# COMPACT_ATOMS: atom_id res chain seq x y z
N MET A 1 -45.17 -11.37 14.85
CA MET A 1 -44.67 -10.07 15.33
C MET A 1 -43.24 -10.27 15.85
N LEU A 2 -42.28 -10.53 14.96
CA LEU A 2 -41.30 -9.61 14.34
C LEU A 2 -40.07 -9.28 15.22
N GLY A 3 -39.19 -10.27 15.40
CA GLY A 3 -37.89 -10.18 16.09
C GLY A 3 -36.74 -9.64 15.23
N PHE A 4 -36.97 -8.62 14.40
CA PHE A 4 -35.92 -8.03 13.53
C PHE A 4 -35.52 -6.59 13.91
N HIS A 5 -36.10 -6.02 14.98
CA HIS A 5 -35.88 -4.61 15.34
C HIS A 5 -34.46 -4.29 15.84
N HIS A 6 -33.74 -5.27 16.39
CA HIS A 6 -32.41 -5.07 16.98
C HIS A 6 -31.25 -5.15 15.97
N LEU A 7 -31.47 -5.77 14.80
CA LEU A 7 -30.44 -5.86 13.75
C LEU A 7 -30.30 -4.55 12.97
N ARG A 8 -31.38 -3.78 12.82
CA ARG A 8 -31.35 -2.45 12.16
C ARG A 8 -30.54 -1.42 12.95
N SER A 9 -30.55 -1.47 14.28
CA SER A 9 -29.87 -0.48 15.14
C SER A 9 -28.34 -0.52 14.98
N ARG A 10 -27.76 -1.71 14.76
CA ARG A 10 -26.32 -1.87 14.54
C ARG A 10 -25.87 -1.37 13.17
N VAL A 11 -26.69 -1.56 12.13
CA VAL A 11 -26.44 -1.09 10.76
C VAL A 11 -26.48 0.45 10.68
N ILE A 12 -27.34 1.09 11.47
CA ILE A 12 -27.42 2.56 11.56
C ILE A 12 -26.23 3.12 12.36
N ALA A 13 -25.84 2.48 13.47
CA ALA A 13 -24.67 2.89 14.27
C ALA A 13 -23.32 2.74 13.54
N THR A 14 -23.24 1.91 12.50
CA THR A 14 -22.03 1.72 11.67
C THR A 14 -22.00 2.59 10.41
N SER A 15 -23.04 3.38 10.13
CA SER A 15 -23.21 4.11 8.86
C SER A 15 -22.61 5.52 8.81
N GLY A 16 -21.91 5.96 9.85
CA GLY A 16 -21.14 7.21 9.85
C GLY A 16 -19.65 6.94 9.70
N ARG A 17 -19.18 6.62 8.48
CA ARG A 17 -17.73 6.62 8.23
C ARG A 17 -17.22 8.02 8.59
N GLU A 18 -16.26 8.12 9.50
CA GLU A 18 -15.67 9.42 9.83
C GLU A 18 -15.17 10.04 8.51
N PRO A 19 -15.55 11.30 8.22
CA PRO A 19 -15.08 11.96 7.02
C PRO A 19 -13.56 12.02 7.07
N PHE A 20 -12.90 11.73 5.95
CA PHE A 20 -11.48 11.97 5.83
C PHE A 20 -11.26 13.43 5.37
N PRO A 21 -10.43 14.23 6.07
CA PRO A 21 -9.74 13.91 7.32
C PRO A 21 -10.65 13.99 8.56
N ALA A 22 -10.33 13.19 9.58
CA ALA A 22 -11.15 13.00 10.76
C ALA A 22 -11.38 14.30 11.56
N ARG A 23 -12.50 14.34 12.30
CA ARG A 23 -12.89 15.53 13.09
C ARG A 23 -12.00 15.75 14.31
N SER A 24 -11.54 14.67 14.96
CA SER A 24 -10.69 14.78 16.14
C SER A 24 -9.26 15.09 15.75
N ALA A 25 -8.63 16.03 16.46
CA ALA A 25 -7.26 16.45 16.24
C ALA A 25 -6.24 15.28 16.16
N PRO A 26 -6.26 14.27 17.05
CA PRO A 26 -5.29 13.16 16.98
C PRO A 26 -5.49 12.27 15.74
N LYS A 27 -6.74 12.01 15.34
CA LYS A 27 -7.03 11.21 14.14
C LYS A 27 -6.66 11.96 12.86
N ARG A 28 -6.94 13.26 12.81
CA ARG A 28 -6.54 14.12 11.69
C ARG A 28 -5.03 14.19 11.51
N LEU A 29 -4.27 14.26 12.60
CA LEU A 29 -2.81 14.20 12.54
C LEU A 29 -2.36 12.87 11.92
N LEU A 30 -2.91 11.75 12.40
CA LEU A 30 -2.61 10.43 11.87
C LEU A 30 -2.95 10.35 10.37
N ASP A 31 -4.10 10.85 9.95
CA ASP A 31 -4.53 10.89 8.54
C ASP A 31 -3.49 11.54 7.62
N TYR A 32 -2.97 12.71 8.00
CA TYR A 32 -1.94 13.41 7.22
C TYR A 32 -0.59 12.69 7.26
N VAL A 33 -0.21 12.14 8.41
CA VAL A 33 1.02 11.34 8.54
C VAL A 33 0.95 10.13 7.61
N MET A 34 -0.19 9.42 7.60
CA MET A 34 -0.37 8.24 6.75
C MET A 34 -0.33 8.58 5.26
N TYR A 35 -0.83 9.76 4.85
CA TYR A 35 -0.64 10.26 3.48
C TYR A 35 0.83 10.43 3.12
N GLY A 36 1.64 11.02 4.01
CA GLY A 36 3.09 11.17 3.81
C GLY A 36 3.81 9.82 3.79
N VAL A 37 3.46 8.92 4.71
CA VAL A 37 3.99 7.54 4.76
C VAL A 37 3.72 6.79 3.47
N GLY A 38 2.58 7.02 2.83
CA GLY A 38 2.26 6.42 1.53
C GLY A 38 3.29 6.69 0.42
N VAL A 39 4.06 7.77 0.53
CA VAL A 39 5.16 8.09 -0.38
C VAL A 39 6.51 7.67 0.19
N LEU A 40 6.73 7.89 1.49
CA LEU A 40 8.03 7.62 2.13
C LEU A 40 8.32 6.12 2.28
N ALA A 41 7.30 5.29 2.52
CA ALA A 41 7.50 3.86 2.74
C ALA A 41 8.08 3.13 1.50
N PRO A 42 7.58 3.34 0.27
CA PRO A 42 8.23 2.80 -0.93
C PRO A 42 9.69 3.21 -1.07
N LEU A 43 10.04 4.47 -0.75
CA LEU A 43 11.41 4.98 -0.90
C LEU A 43 12.43 4.26 0.00
N ALA A 44 11.97 3.57 1.05
CA ALA A 44 12.83 2.70 1.85
C ALA A 44 13.44 1.52 1.06
N LEU A 45 12.94 1.24 -0.15
CA LEU A 45 13.52 0.24 -1.06
C LEU A 45 14.67 0.80 -1.92
N LEU A 46 14.88 2.12 -1.96
CA LEU A 46 15.97 2.71 -2.75
C LEU A 46 17.35 2.18 -2.38
N PRO A 47 17.74 2.00 -1.10
CA PRO A 47 19.02 1.41 -0.75
C PRO A 47 19.20 0.01 -1.33
N GLN A 48 18.14 -0.80 -1.36
CA GLN A 48 18.19 -2.15 -1.94
C GLN A 48 18.41 -2.11 -3.45
N VAL A 49 17.74 -1.19 -4.16
CA VAL A 49 17.97 -0.95 -5.59
C VAL A 49 19.42 -0.50 -5.81
N ILE A 50 19.87 0.53 -5.10
CA ILE A 50 21.22 1.08 -5.24
C ILE A 50 22.27 -0.02 -4.99
N GLN A 51 22.08 -0.85 -3.96
CA GLN A 51 22.99 -1.94 -3.63
C GLN A 51 23.17 -2.89 -4.83
N ILE A 52 22.10 -3.45 -5.38
CA ILE A 52 22.17 -4.42 -6.49
C ILE A 52 22.90 -3.84 -7.71
N TYR A 53 22.53 -2.61 -8.11
CA TYR A 53 23.06 -2.00 -9.32
C TYR A 53 24.49 -1.45 -9.13
N THR A 54 24.93 -1.22 -7.90
CA THR A 54 26.29 -0.79 -7.57
C THR A 54 27.23 -1.97 -7.36
N THR A 55 26.84 -2.95 -6.53
CA THR A 55 27.65 -4.14 -6.25
C THR A 55 27.63 -5.15 -7.39
N LYS A 56 26.70 -5.02 -8.34
CA LYS A 56 26.49 -5.97 -9.43
C LYS A 56 26.31 -7.39 -8.91
N SER A 57 25.57 -7.52 -7.81
CA SER A 57 25.25 -8.81 -7.21
C SER A 57 23.90 -8.76 -6.51
N ALA A 58 23.06 -9.74 -6.81
CA ALA A 58 21.82 -10.01 -6.07
C ALA A 58 21.93 -11.24 -5.14
N ALA A 59 23.14 -11.60 -4.72
CA ALA A 59 23.37 -12.76 -3.85
C ALA A 59 22.50 -12.67 -2.57
N GLY A 60 21.74 -13.74 -2.31
CA GLY A 60 20.84 -13.83 -1.16
C GLY A 60 19.42 -13.26 -1.39
N LEU A 61 19.14 -12.65 -2.54
CA LEU A 61 17.80 -12.21 -2.89
C LEU A 61 17.04 -13.32 -3.65
N SER A 62 15.82 -13.60 -3.20
CA SER A 62 14.92 -14.54 -3.87
C SER A 62 14.13 -13.84 -4.97
N LEU A 63 14.34 -14.25 -6.23
CA LEU A 63 13.56 -13.77 -7.38
C LEU A 63 12.06 -13.92 -7.15
N SER A 64 11.63 -15.07 -6.61
CA SER A 64 10.22 -15.37 -6.37
C SER A 64 9.57 -14.39 -5.40
N THR A 65 10.28 -13.98 -4.35
CA THR A 65 9.80 -13.01 -3.36
C THR A 65 9.52 -11.67 -4.03
N TRP A 66 10.49 -11.12 -4.77
CA TRP A 66 10.35 -9.82 -5.40
C TRP A 66 9.34 -9.82 -6.56
N ALA A 67 9.23 -10.93 -7.30
CA ALA A 67 8.23 -11.10 -8.35
C ALA A 67 6.80 -11.14 -7.77
N LEU A 68 6.58 -11.90 -6.69
CA LEU A 68 5.27 -11.97 -6.03
C LEU A 68 4.88 -10.63 -5.39
N LEU A 69 5.83 -9.93 -4.75
CA LEU A 69 5.58 -8.59 -4.21
C LEU A 69 5.23 -7.59 -5.31
N THR A 70 5.89 -7.66 -6.47
CA THR A 70 5.54 -6.84 -7.64
C THR A 70 4.11 -7.13 -8.10
N PHE A 71 3.76 -8.41 -8.22
CA PHE A 71 2.43 -8.84 -8.65
C PHE A 71 1.33 -8.40 -7.66
N PHE A 72 1.52 -8.61 -6.36
CA PHE A 72 0.53 -8.22 -5.36
C PHE A 72 0.35 -6.70 -5.27
N ASN A 73 1.42 -5.92 -5.38
CA ASN A 73 1.30 -4.46 -5.41
C ASN A 73 0.59 -3.98 -6.67
N ALA A 74 0.81 -4.62 -7.82
CA ALA A 74 0.03 -4.33 -9.04
C ALA A 74 -1.47 -4.62 -8.84
N LEU A 75 -1.83 -5.72 -8.16
CA LEU A 75 -3.22 -6.00 -7.80
C LEU A 75 -3.81 -4.93 -6.84
N TRP A 76 -3.01 -4.43 -5.90
CA TRP A 76 -3.43 -3.32 -5.03
C TRP A 76 -3.65 -2.01 -5.80
N VAL A 77 -2.87 -1.74 -6.84
CA VAL A 77 -3.13 -0.61 -7.73
C VAL A 77 -4.50 -0.77 -8.41
N LEU A 78 -4.80 -1.95 -8.96
CA LEU A 78 -6.10 -2.23 -9.57
C LEU A 78 -7.24 -2.05 -8.55
N TYR A 79 -7.06 -2.59 -7.34
CA TYR A 79 -8.02 -2.41 -6.25
C TYR A 79 -8.24 -0.93 -5.92
N GLY A 80 -7.16 -0.15 -5.78
CA GLY A 80 -7.22 1.28 -5.48
C GLY A 80 -7.95 2.06 -6.58
N VAL A 81 -7.71 1.73 -7.85
CA VAL A 81 -8.40 2.35 -8.99
C VAL A 81 -9.91 2.09 -8.94
N VAL A 82 -10.32 0.84 -8.71
CA VAL A 82 -11.75 0.48 -8.59
C VAL A 82 -12.42 1.25 -7.45
N HIS A 83 -11.72 1.46 -6.34
CA HIS A 83 -12.24 2.16 -5.17
C HIS A 83 -11.98 3.68 -5.16
N ARG A 84 -11.33 4.21 -6.19
CA ARG A 84 -10.90 5.62 -6.30
C ARG A 84 -10.08 6.13 -5.11
N ASP A 85 -9.28 5.25 -4.50
CA ASP A 85 -8.43 5.55 -3.35
C ASP A 85 -7.04 6.00 -3.81
N LYS A 86 -6.83 7.32 -3.89
CA LYS A 86 -5.59 7.91 -4.41
C LYS A 86 -4.35 7.52 -3.59
N PRO A 87 -4.35 7.55 -2.24
CA PRO A 87 -3.25 7.04 -1.43
C PRO A 87 -2.85 5.61 -1.78
N ILE A 88 -3.81 4.68 -1.81
CA ILE A 88 -3.53 3.26 -2.11
C ILE A 88 -2.91 3.14 -3.51
N ILE A 89 -3.45 3.84 -4.50
CA ILE A 89 -2.93 3.83 -5.88
C ILE A 89 -1.47 4.31 -5.89
N LEU A 90 -1.20 5.49 -5.32
CA LEU A 90 0.13 6.11 -5.36
C LEU A 90 1.18 5.22 -4.68
N THR A 91 0.89 4.75 -3.46
CA THR A 91 1.80 3.91 -2.68
C THR A 91 2.13 2.62 -3.41
N ASN A 92 1.12 1.94 -3.94
CA ASN A 92 1.34 0.64 -4.57
C ASN A 92 1.96 0.75 -5.97
N ILE A 93 1.76 1.85 -6.70
CA ILE A 93 2.51 2.14 -7.93
C ILE A 93 4.00 2.26 -7.63
N LEU A 94 4.37 3.05 -6.62
CA LEU A 94 5.77 3.24 -6.24
C LEU A 94 6.42 1.92 -5.81
N PHE A 95 5.74 1.13 -4.97
CA PHE A 95 6.22 -0.20 -4.61
C PHE A 95 6.34 -1.14 -5.81
N THR A 96 5.39 -1.12 -6.74
CA THR A 96 5.43 -1.96 -7.94
C THR A 96 6.65 -1.63 -8.78
N ILE A 97 6.94 -0.34 -9.02
CA ILE A 97 8.09 0.11 -9.80
C ILE A 97 9.40 -0.31 -9.13
N LEU A 98 9.55 -0.07 -7.82
CA LEU A 98 10.79 -0.39 -7.10
C LEU A 98 11.00 -1.90 -6.99
N ASN A 99 9.97 -2.69 -6.69
CA ASN A 99 10.06 -4.14 -6.66
C ASN A 99 10.39 -4.71 -8.05
N ALA A 100 9.76 -4.21 -9.12
CA ALA A 100 10.10 -4.63 -10.48
C ALA A 100 11.55 -4.28 -10.85
N THR A 101 12.05 -3.13 -10.39
CA THR A 101 13.45 -2.72 -10.59
C THR A 101 14.42 -3.67 -9.89
N ILE A 102 14.04 -4.15 -8.69
CA ILE A 102 14.80 -5.19 -7.97
C ILE A 102 14.72 -6.53 -8.70
N VAL A 103 13.55 -6.95 -9.19
CA VAL A 103 13.42 -8.17 -10.02
C VAL A 103 14.36 -8.11 -11.22
N VAL A 104 14.39 -7.00 -11.95
CA VAL A 104 15.31 -6.80 -13.07
C VAL A 104 16.76 -6.90 -12.59
N GLY A 105 17.10 -6.28 -11.46
CA GLY A 105 18.44 -6.38 -10.88
C GLY A 105 18.84 -7.82 -10.54
N VAL A 106 17.93 -8.60 -9.94
CA VAL A 106 18.12 -10.03 -9.60
C VAL A 106 18.28 -10.92 -10.84
N LEU A 107 17.63 -10.56 -11.95
CA LEU A 107 17.76 -11.30 -13.21
C LEU A 107 19.07 -10.99 -13.96
N LEU A 108 19.63 -9.80 -13.74
CA LEU A 108 20.83 -9.33 -14.45
C LEU A 108 22.14 -9.60 -13.71
N TYR A 109 22.12 -9.65 -12.37
CA TYR A 109 23.31 -9.68 -11.50
C TYR A 109 23.18 -10.70 -10.37
#